data_AF-A0AAN7CV14-F1
#
_entry.id   AF-A0AAN7CV14-F1
#
_cell.length_a   1.000
_cell.length_b   1.000
_cell.length_c   1.000
_cell.angle_alpha   90.00
_cell.angle_beta   90.00
_cell.angle_gamma   90.00
#
_symmetry.space_group_name_H-M   'P 1'
#
loop_
_entity.id
_entity.type
_entity.pdbx_description
1 polymer ?
#
loop_
_entity_poly.entity_id
_entity_poly.type
_entity_poly.pdbx_seq_one_letter_code
_entity_poly.pdbx_strand_id
1 'polypeptide(L)'
;MANESSTRRRKPEPTTPPESDSSAQSQDEKPKQAVPKKQKSVKERLDEDEASSHVLDIFRLLTFLILAYCGLSYLVSSGETYSLGLPNAPKYLNVDWWKKQLRGPIYLTLDELAAYDGTDPTKPIYLAINGTIYDVSSNARTYGPGGSYRFFSGCDAARAFVTGCFAEDRTADMRGVEEMYLPLDDPVVDRHWSPEELAELKKKERAEAEKRVHDGLAHWVNFFRNNPKYDFVGYVKRPEGWPGTEPRRKLCDQAAKGRKKRTVPGK
;
A
#
# COMPACT_ATOMS: atom_id res chain seq x y z
N MET A 1 -50.95 22.51 64.85
CA MET A 1 -50.63 23.92 65.16
C MET A 1 -50.62 24.69 63.85
N ALA A 2 -51.25 25.87 63.85
CA ALA A 2 -51.57 26.81 62.75
C ALA A 2 -50.39 27.19 61.83
N ASN A 3 -50.52 27.87 60.67
CA ASN A 3 -51.52 28.09 59.60
C ASN A 3 -50.78 29.01 58.58
N GLU A 4 -51.03 28.88 57.25
CA GLU A 4 -50.84 29.93 56.19
C GLU A 4 -49.46 30.61 56.04
N SER A 5 -49.10 31.41 55.03
CA SER A 5 -49.38 31.59 53.59
C SER A 5 -48.36 32.65 53.09
N SER A 6 -48.16 32.74 51.77
CA SER A 6 -47.99 34.01 51.02
C SER A 6 -46.74 34.91 51.18
N THR A 7 -45.97 34.95 50.09
CA THR A 7 -45.48 36.12 49.31
C THR A 7 -44.68 37.31 49.89
N ARG A 8 -43.81 37.80 48.99
CA ARG A 8 -43.48 39.22 48.65
C ARG A 8 -42.35 39.97 49.36
N ARG A 9 -41.27 40.16 48.58
CA ARG A 9 -40.53 41.41 48.23
C ARG A 9 -40.42 42.55 49.28
N ARG A 10 -39.21 43.10 49.42
CA ARG A 10 -38.86 44.51 49.07
C ARG A 10 -37.34 44.80 49.13
N LYS A 11 -36.90 45.74 48.29
CA LYS A 11 -35.56 46.38 48.13
C LYS A 11 -35.78 47.90 48.37
N PRO A 12 -34.90 48.70 49.03
CA PRO A 12 -33.81 49.53 48.39
C PRO A 12 -32.55 49.82 49.30
N GLU A 13 -31.29 49.96 48.83
CA GLU A 13 -30.49 51.15 48.34
C GLU A 13 -30.25 52.33 49.35
N PRO A 14 -29.24 53.24 49.23
CA PRO A 14 -27.79 53.21 48.87
C PRO A 14 -26.88 54.12 49.79
N THR A 15 -25.62 54.39 49.37
CA THR A 15 -24.55 55.40 49.76
C THR A 15 -23.31 54.78 50.44
N THR A 16 -22.04 55.01 50.06
CA THR A 16 -21.35 56.01 49.18
C THR A 16 -19.92 55.49 48.79
N PRO A 17 -19.26 56.07 47.75
CA PRO A 17 -17.90 55.78 47.24
C PRO A 17 -16.84 56.70 47.93
N PRO A 18 -15.59 56.97 47.45
CA PRO A 18 -14.89 56.57 46.22
C PRO A 18 -13.39 56.18 46.36
N GLU A 19 -12.78 55.67 45.29
CA GLU A 19 -11.48 56.17 44.81
C GLU A 19 -11.25 55.77 43.33
N SER A 20 -11.00 56.80 42.54
CA SER A 20 -10.70 56.89 41.11
C SER A 20 -9.18 56.78 40.88
N ASP A 21 -8.63 56.14 39.85
CA ASP A 21 -8.78 56.27 38.39
C ASP A 21 -7.66 57.12 37.76
N SER A 22 -7.33 56.72 36.53
CA SER A 22 -6.22 57.21 35.71
C SER A 22 -6.47 58.61 35.13
N SER A 23 -5.40 59.39 34.89
CA SER A 23 -5.39 60.42 33.83
C SER A 23 -4.00 61.04 33.58
N ALA A 24 -3.55 60.93 32.32
CA ALA A 24 -3.13 61.96 31.37
C ALA A 24 -2.24 63.19 31.75
N GLN A 25 -1.26 63.46 30.86
CA GLN A 25 -0.67 64.77 30.40
C GLN A 25 0.24 65.54 31.40
N SER A 26 1.37 66.22 31.08
CA SER A 26 1.93 66.84 29.85
C SER A 26 3.38 67.43 30.07
N GLN A 27 4.01 68.00 29.00
CA GLN A 27 5.19 68.94 28.93
C GLN A 27 6.64 68.33 28.98
N ASP A 28 7.72 68.76 28.29
CA ASP A 28 8.09 69.91 27.41
C ASP A 28 9.37 69.62 26.55
N GLU A 29 9.71 70.52 25.59
CA GLU A 29 10.61 70.53 24.39
C GLU A 29 12.14 70.15 24.49
N LYS A 30 12.86 69.72 23.41
CA LYS A 30 13.58 70.55 22.37
C LYS A 30 14.22 69.75 21.18
N PRO A 31 14.70 70.39 20.07
CA PRO A 31 14.44 69.95 18.68
C PRO A 31 15.66 69.37 17.92
N LYS A 32 15.39 68.52 16.91
CA LYS A 32 16.30 68.29 15.77
C LYS A 32 15.52 68.30 14.45
N GLN A 33 16.09 69.01 13.49
CA GLN A 33 15.51 69.54 12.25
C GLN A 33 14.74 68.50 11.42
N ALA A 34 13.47 68.82 11.13
CA ALA A 34 12.68 68.16 10.10
C ALA A 34 13.04 68.71 8.72
N VAL A 35 13.56 67.84 7.86
CA VAL A 35 13.53 68.07 6.41
C VAL A 35 12.06 67.95 5.97
N PRO A 36 11.50 68.90 5.19
CA PRO A 36 10.08 68.86 4.89
C PRO A 36 9.78 67.69 3.94
N LYS A 37 9.08 66.65 4.44
CA LYS A 37 8.37 65.73 3.56
C LYS A 37 7.21 66.51 2.95
N LYS A 38 7.35 66.91 1.68
CA LYS A 38 6.24 67.42 0.86
C LYS A 38 5.03 66.50 1.07
N GLN A 39 3.97 67.02 1.68
CA GLN A 39 2.70 66.29 1.77
C GLN A 39 2.14 66.21 0.35
N LYS A 40 2.11 65.00 -0.22
CA LYS A 40 1.50 64.74 -1.52
C LYS A 40 0.05 65.22 -1.50
N SER A 41 -0.33 65.86 -2.61
CA SER A 41 -1.67 66.41 -2.80
C SER A 41 -2.72 65.29 -2.70
N VAL A 42 -3.94 65.62 -2.28
CA VAL A 42 -5.04 64.64 -2.19
C VAL A 42 -5.26 63.96 -3.53
N LYS A 43 -5.07 64.68 -4.64
CA LYS A 43 -5.13 64.15 -6.00
C LYS A 43 -4.04 63.10 -6.27
N GLU A 44 -2.78 63.37 -5.93
CA GLU A 44 -1.70 62.38 -6.07
C GLU A 44 -1.93 61.12 -5.22
N ARG A 45 -2.54 61.24 -4.04
CA ARG A 45 -2.88 60.06 -3.22
C ARG A 45 -4.01 59.24 -3.85
N LEU A 46 -5.04 59.91 -4.36
CA LEU A 46 -6.15 59.25 -5.06
C LEU A 46 -5.66 58.54 -6.34
N ASP A 47 -4.75 59.17 -7.09
CA ASP A 47 -4.15 58.59 -8.30
C ASP A 47 -3.24 57.38 -7.95
N GLU A 48 -2.51 57.43 -6.83
CA GLU A 48 -1.72 56.29 -6.32
C GLU A 48 -2.60 55.15 -5.78
N ASP A 49 -3.72 55.47 -5.13
CA ASP A 49 -4.68 54.50 -4.61
C ASP A 49 -5.46 53.81 -5.74
N GLU A 50 -5.86 54.53 -6.81
CA GLU A 50 -6.42 53.93 -8.03
C GLU A 50 -5.42 52.99 -8.71
N ALA A 51 -4.17 53.42 -8.87
CA ALA A 51 -3.12 52.59 -9.46
C ALA A 51 -2.88 51.31 -8.65
N SER A 52 -2.88 51.41 -7.32
CA SER A 52 -2.76 50.26 -6.40
C SER A 52 -3.95 49.31 -6.52
N SER A 53 -5.18 49.84 -6.62
CA SER A 53 -6.40 49.04 -6.83
C SER A 53 -6.35 48.26 -8.15
N HIS A 54 -5.95 48.91 -9.25
CA HIS A 54 -5.82 48.25 -10.55
C HIS A 54 -4.76 47.15 -10.53
N VAL A 55 -3.62 47.39 -9.89
CA VAL A 55 -2.56 46.38 -9.74
C VAL A 55 -3.05 45.18 -8.94
N LEU A 56 -3.74 45.40 -7.82
CA LEU A 56 -4.32 44.31 -7.02
C LEU A 56 -5.39 43.53 -7.77
N ASP A 57 -6.23 44.19 -8.57
CA ASP A 57 -7.25 43.52 -9.39
C ASP A 57 -6.63 42.74 -10.54
N ILE A 58 -5.54 43.23 -11.15
CA ILE A 58 -4.75 42.46 -12.12
C ILE A 58 -4.15 41.22 -11.44
N PHE A 59 -3.56 41.35 -10.26
CA PHE A 59 -3.02 40.20 -9.52
C PHE A 59 -4.11 39.20 -9.14
N ARG A 60 -5.30 39.67 -8.72
CA ARG A 60 -6.47 38.81 -8.43
C ARG A 60 -6.97 38.09 -9.67
N LEU A 61 -7.07 38.78 -10.82
CA LEU A 61 -7.45 38.17 -12.09
C LEU A 61 -6.43 37.13 -12.54
N LEU A 62 -5.14 37.43 -12.44
CA LEU A 62 -4.07 36.50 -12.80
C LEU A 62 -4.07 35.26 -11.89
N THR A 63 -4.20 35.44 -10.57
CA THR A 63 -4.31 34.29 -9.65
C THR A 63 -5.56 33.49 -9.91
N PHE A 64 -6.71 34.13 -10.16
CA PHE A 64 -7.94 33.43 -10.52
C PHE A 64 -7.79 32.67 -11.85
N LEU A 65 -7.18 33.27 -12.87
CA LEU A 65 -6.93 32.63 -14.17
C LEU A 65 -5.96 31.44 -14.04
N ILE A 66 -4.93 31.55 -13.20
CA ILE A 66 -4.00 30.43 -12.94
C ILE A 66 -4.73 29.30 -12.21
N LEU A 67 -5.51 29.60 -11.17
CA LEU A 67 -6.28 28.60 -10.43
C LEU A 67 -7.36 27.96 -11.32
N ALA A 68 -8.05 28.75 -12.14
CA ALA A 68 -9.01 28.28 -13.12
C ALA A 68 -8.33 27.40 -14.17
N TYR A 69 -7.17 27.80 -14.71
CA TYR A 69 -6.39 27.00 -15.64
C TYR A 69 -5.94 25.67 -15.02
N CYS A 70 -5.43 25.68 -13.79
CA CYS A 70 -5.07 24.46 -13.06
C CYS A 70 -6.28 23.56 -12.80
N GLY A 71 -7.43 24.14 -12.42
CA GLY A 71 -8.68 23.41 -12.18
C GLY A 71 -9.29 22.81 -13.46
N LEU A 72 -9.35 23.58 -14.54
CA LEU A 72 -9.78 23.11 -15.87
C LEU A 72 -8.81 22.06 -16.42
N SER A 73 -7.50 22.26 -16.27
CA SER A 73 -6.50 21.25 -16.64
C SER A 73 -6.71 19.95 -15.87
N TYR A 74 -7.02 20.00 -14.58
CA TYR A 74 -7.32 18.82 -13.77
C TYR A 74 -8.58 18.10 -14.23
N LEU A 75 -9.65 18.84 -14.55
CA LEU A 75 -10.92 18.30 -15.02
C LEU A 75 -10.81 17.68 -16.41
N VAL A 76 -10.10 18.33 -17.33
CA VAL A 76 -9.91 17.83 -18.71
C VAL A 76 -8.94 16.65 -18.74
N SER A 77 -7.96 16.60 -17.85
CA SER A 77 -6.92 15.56 -17.86
C SER A 77 -7.21 14.37 -16.95
N SER A 78 -8.45 14.23 -16.46
CA SER A 78 -8.85 13.09 -15.61
C SER A 78 -7.89 12.80 -14.44
N GLY A 79 -7.25 13.83 -13.88
CA GLY A 79 -6.28 13.71 -12.79
C GLY A 79 -4.80 13.57 -13.18
N GLU A 80 -4.44 13.55 -14.46
CA GLU A 80 -3.03 13.53 -14.90
C GLU A 80 -2.58 14.90 -15.41
N THR A 81 -1.80 15.64 -14.63
CA THR A 81 -1.33 17.00 -14.98
C THR A 81 -0.21 16.96 -16.04
N TYR A 82 -0.52 16.59 -17.27
CA TYR A 82 0.44 16.64 -18.40
C TYR A 82 0.91 18.06 -18.74
N SER A 83 0.14 19.08 -18.34
CA SER A 83 0.38 20.48 -18.72
C SER A 83 1.60 21.13 -18.06
N LEU A 84 2.12 20.59 -16.96
CA LEU A 84 3.39 21.08 -16.36
C LEU A 84 4.62 20.28 -16.79
N GLY A 85 4.46 19.26 -17.64
CA GLY A 85 5.59 18.54 -18.23
C GLY A 85 6.62 18.04 -17.21
N LEU A 86 6.19 17.69 -15.98
CA LEU A 86 7.06 17.10 -14.97
C LEU A 86 7.12 15.58 -15.24
N PRO A 87 8.17 15.06 -15.92
CA PRO A 87 8.38 13.62 -15.96
C PRO A 87 8.58 13.14 -14.52
N ASN A 88 7.73 12.20 -14.08
CA ASN A 88 7.74 11.60 -12.74
C ASN A 88 7.21 12.51 -11.61
N ALA A 89 5.94 12.93 -11.70
CA ALA A 89 5.25 13.52 -10.56
C ALA A 89 5.38 12.58 -9.33
N PRO A 90 5.71 13.11 -8.13
CA PRO A 90 5.89 12.28 -6.96
C PRO A 90 4.60 11.54 -6.59
N LYS A 91 4.71 10.26 -6.21
CA LYS A 91 3.58 9.34 -6.05
C LYS A 91 2.46 9.85 -5.14
N TYR A 92 2.79 10.65 -4.12
CA TYR A 92 1.84 11.23 -3.18
C TYR A 92 0.92 12.30 -3.79
N LEU A 93 1.18 12.77 -5.02
CA LEU A 93 0.26 13.66 -5.72
C LEU A 93 -0.83 12.90 -6.47
N ASN A 94 -0.66 11.60 -6.68
CA ASN A 94 -1.64 10.77 -7.37
C ASN A 94 -2.74 10.33 -6.38
N VAL A 95 -4.00 10.60 -6.72
CA VAL A 95 -5.17 10.21 -5.91
C VAL A 95 -5.24 8.69 -5.72
N ASP A 96 -4.85 7.92 -6.73
CA ASP A 96 -4.88 6.46 -6.67
C ASP A 96 -3.82 5.89 -5.72
N TRP A 97 -2.71 6.60 -5.50
CA TRP A 97 -1.73 6.23 -4.49
C TRP A 97 -2.34 6.32 -3.08
N TRP A 98 -3.05 7.40 -2.78
CA TRP A 98 -3.76 7.55 -1.49
C TRP A 98 -4.91 6.56 -1.36
N LYS A 99 -5.69 6.34 -2.42
CA LYS A 99 -6.73 5.30 -2.41
C LYS A 99 -6.13 3.93 -2.11
N LYS A 100 -4.97 3.59 -2.68
CA LYS A 100 -4.26 2.34 -2.37
C LYS A 100 -3.86 2.28 -0.90
N GLN A 101 -3.26 3.34 -0.36
CA GLN A 101 -2.80 3.38 1.03
C GLN A 101 -3.94 3.32 2.06
N LEU A 102 -5.11 3.88 1.72
CA LEU A 102 -6.29 3.89 2.58
C LEU A 102 -7.15 2.63 2.45
N ARG A 103 -6.99 1.86 1.37
CA ARG A 103 -7.66 0.58 1.21
C ARG A 103 -7.00 -0.45 2.12
N GLY A 104 -7.79 -1.02 3.02
CA GLY A 104 -7.36 -2.15 3.83
C GLY A 104 -7.13 -3.42 2.98
N PRO A 105 -6.59 -4.48 3.60
CA PRO A 105 -6.37 -5.75 2.91
C PRO A 105 -7.69 -6.33 2.42
N ILE A 106 -7.75 -6.71 1.15
CA ILE A 106 -8.90 -7.45 0.61
C ILE A 106 -8.77 -8.94 0.89
N TYR A 107 -9.91 -9.63 0.96
CA TYR A 107 -9.93 -11.06 1.17
C TYR A 107 -10.73 -11.74 0.05
N LEU A 108 -10.03 -12.41 -0.86
CA LEU A 108 -10.61 -13.04 -2.05
C LEU A 108 -10.60 -14.56 -1.92
N THR A 109 -11.68 -15.22 -2.31
CA THR A 109 -11.68 -16.67 -2.56
C THR A 109 -10.83 -17.00 -3.79
N LEU A 110 -10.52 -18.28 -4.00
CA LEU A 110 -9.78 -18.72 -5.20
C LEU A 110 -10.56 -18.40 -6.48
N ASP A 111 -11.88 -18.54 -6.47
CA ASP A 111 -12.74 -18.24 -7.63
C ASP A 111 -12.81 -16.73 -7.92
N GLU A 112 -12.89 -15.90 -6.88
CA GLU A 112 -12.82 -14.44 -7.04
C GLU A 112 -11.44 -14.00 -7.53
N LEU A 113 -10.37 -14.63 -7.04
CA LEU A 113 -9.01 -14.36 -7.48
C LEU A 113 -8.81 -14.70 -8.97
N ALA A 114 -9.44 -15.77 -9.46
CA ALA A 114 -9.36 -16.19 -10.87
C ALA A 114 -9.87 -15.12 -11.84
N ALA A 115 -10.74 -14.20 -11.41
CA ALA A 115 -11.21 -13.08 -12.23
C ALA A 115 -10.13 -12.00 -12.50
N TYR A 116 -8.96 -12.10 -11.86
CA TYR A 116 -7.83 -11.17 -11.97
C TYR A 116 -6.61 -11.80 -12.67
N ASP A 117 -6.87 -12.61 -13.71
CA ASP A 117 -5.84 -13.29 -14.51
C ASP A 117 -5.19 -12.38 -15.58
N GLY A 118 -5.71 -11.16 -15.75
CA GLY A 118 -5.25 -10.17 -16.74
C GLY A 118 -5.88 -10.31 -18.12
N THR A 119 -6.86 -11.19 -18.31
CA THR A 119 -7.64 -11.26 -19.56
C THR A 119 -8.52 -10.04 -19.77
N ASP A 120 -9.03 -9.47 -18.68
CA ASP A 120 -9.78 -8.22 -18.67
C ASP A 120 -8.82 -7.03 -18.48
N PRO A 121 -8.62 -6.17 -19.50
CA PRO A 121 -7.70 -5.04 -19.41
C PRO A 121 -8.17 -3.94 -18.44
N THR A 122 -9.43 -3.98 -17.99
CA THR A 122 -9.96 -3.02 -17.03
C THR A 122 -9.63 -3.39 -15.58
N LYS A 123 -9.19 -4.63 -15.34
CA LYS A 123 -8.88 -5.15 -14.01
C LYS A 123 -7.36 -5.24 -13.79
N PRO A 124 -6.90 -5.08 -12.54
CA PRO A 124 -5.53 -5.39 -12.19
C PRO A 124 -5.26 -6.90 -12.31
N ILE A 125 -3.99 -7.24 -12.43
CA ILE A 125 -3.51 -8.63 -12.45
C ILE A 125 -3.05 -8.99 -11.05
N TYR A 126 -3.68 -10.00 -10.46
CA TYR A 126 -3.32 -10.47 -9.13
C TYR A 126 -2.64 -11.81 -9.18
N LEU A 127 -1.68 -11.99 -8.28
CA LEU A 127 -0.95 -13.23 -8.06
C LEU A 127 -0.93 -13.50 -6.56
N ALA A 128 -1.30 -14.70 -6.16
CA ALA A 128 -1.17 -15.11 -4.78
C ALA A 128 0.05 -16.03 -4.59
N ILE A 129 0.75 -15.83 -3.47
CA ILE A 129 1.78 -16.73 -2.99
C ILE A 129 1.61 -16.98 -1.51
N ASN A 130 1.44 -18.24 -1.16
CA ASN A 130 1.23 -18.71 0.21
C ASN A 130 0.06 -17.96 0.91
N GLY A 131 -1.03 -17.76 0.17
CA GLY A 131 -2.22 -17.06 0.65
C GLY A 131 -2.11 -15.54 0.71
N THR A 132 -0.98 -14.94 0.33
CA THR A 132 -0.83 -13.48 0.24
C THR A 132 -0.99 -13.02 -1.21
N ILE A 133 -1.84 -12.02 -1.43
CA ILE A 133 -2.17 -11.48 -2.76
C ILE A 133 -1.31 -10.24 -3.05
N TYR A 134 -0.70 -10.23 -4.24
CA TYR A 134 0.11 -9.14 -4.76
C TYR A 134 -0.43 -8.62 -6.10
N ASP A 135 -0.33 -7.30 -6.30
CA ASP A 135 -0.61 -6.65 -7.58
C ASP A 135 0.63 -6.73 -8.48
N VAL A 136 0.50 -7.47 -9.58
CA VAL A 136 1.55 -7.65 -10.59
C VAL A 136 1.25 -6.90 -11.90
N SER A 137 0.27 -6.00 -11.89
CA SER A 137 -0.13 -5.19 -13.06
C SER A 137 1.01 -4.33 -13.61
N SER A 138 1.94 -3.91 -12.73
CA SER A 138 3.16 -3.19 -13.11
C SER A 138 4.05 -3.97 -14.09
N ASN A 139 3.83 -5.29 -14.23
CA ASN A 139 4.53 -6.15 -15.17
C ASN A 139 3.57 -6.99 -16.03
N ALA A 140 2.51 -6.36 -16.57
CA ALA A 140 1.52 -7.03 -17.41
C ALA A 140 2.11 -7.76 -18.63
N ARG A 141 3.28 -7.36 -19.15
CA ARG A 141 3.96 -8.10 -20.23
C ARG A 141 4.36 -9.53 -19.82
N THR A 142 4.66 -9.73 -18.55
CA THR A 142 5.17 -11.00 -18.02
C THR A 142 4.06 -11.87 -17.45
N TYR A 143 3.10 -11.27 -16.75
CA TYR A 143 2.00 -11.95 -16.06
C TYR A 143 0.67 -11.89 -16.82
N GLY A 144 0.50 -10.95 -17.74
CA GLY A 144 -0.71 -10.84 -18.54
C GLY A 144 -0.77 -11.89 -19.66
N PRO A 145 -1.85 -11.84 -20.48
CA PRO A 145 -2.05 -12.75 -21.60
C PRO A 145 -0.84 -12.78 -22.55
N GLY A 146 -0.37 -13.97 -22.90
CA GLY A 146 0.82 -14.17 -23.75
C GLY A 146 2.16 -14.07 -23.00
N GLY A 147 2.18 -13.66 -21.73
CA GLY A 147 3.37 -13.65 -20.90
C GLY A 147 3.84 -15.05 -20.47
N SER A 148 5.14 -15.22 -20.23
CA SER A 148 5.71 -16.51 -19.80
C SER A 148 5.26 -16.93 -18.40
N TYR A 149 4.85 -15.98 -17.56
CA TYR A 149 4.38 -16.21 -16.19
C TYR A 149 2.87 -16.06 -16.05
N ARG A 150 2.12 -16.07 -17.17
CA ARG A 150 0.66 -15.90 -17.16
C ARG A 150 -0.08 -16.95 -16.30
N PHE A 151 0.51 -18.12 -16.11
CA PHE A 151 -0.09 -19.22 -15.35
C PHE A 151 -0.24 -18.87 -13.86
N PHE A 152 0.51 -17.90 -13.36
CA PHE A 152 0.45 -17.48 -11.97
C PHE A 152 -0.60 -16.42 -11.69
N SER A 153 -1.12 -15.78 -12.73
CA SER A 153 -2.17 -14.77 -12.61
C SER A 153 -3.49 -15.43 -12.24
N GLY A 154 -4.21 -14.80 -11.32
CA GLY A 154 -5.52 -15.24 -10.83
C GLY A 154 -5.50 -16.54 -10.02
N CYS A 155 -4.35 -16.97 -9.48
CA CYS A 155 -4.29 -18.17 -8.62
C CYS A 155 -3.24 -18.04 -7.52
N ASP A 156 -3.29 -18.95 -6.54
CA ASP A 156 -2.20 -19.13 -5.58
C ASP A 156 -1.16 -20.08 -6.18
N ALA A 157 -0.02 -19.52 -6.60
CA ALA A 157 1.02 -20.21 -7.35
C ALA A 157 2.15 -20.74 -6.46
N ALA A 158 1.95 -20.81 -5.12
CA ALA A 158 3.01 -21.19 -4.18
C ALA A 158 3.69 -22.51 -4.53
N ARG A 159 2.92 -23.55 -4.88
CA ARG A 159 3.45 -24.87 -5.24
C ARG A 159 4.27 -24.78 -6.53
N ALA A 160 3.76 -24.13 -7.57
CA ALA A 160 4.46 -23.98 -8.85
C ALA A 160 5.80 -23.21 -8.74
N PHE A 161 5.90 -22.22 -7.86
CA PHE A 161 7.17 -21.51 -7.62
C PHE A 161 8.25 -22.43 -7.04
N VAL A 162 7.86 -23.44 -6.25
CA VAL A 162 8.80 -24.39 -5.65
C VAL A 162 9.08 -25.56 -6.59
N THR A 163 8.06 -26.13 -7.24
CA THR A 163 8.21 -27.29 -8.13
C THR A 163 8.77 -26.94 -9.51
N GLY A 164 8.62 -25.68 -9.94
CA GLY A 164 8.97 -25.24 -11.30
C GLY A 164 7.96 -25.66 -12.37
N CYS A 165 6.81 -26.24 -11.97
CA CYS A 165 5.76 -26.72 -12.87
C CYS A 165 4.62 -25.70 -12.97
N PHE A 166 4.79 -24.73 -13.87
CA PHE A 166 3.98 -23.50 -13.84
C PHE A 166 2.52 -23.70 -14.23
N ALA A 167 2.22 -24.61 -15.15
CA ALA A 167 0.86 -24.81 -15.64
C ALA A 167 0.05 -25.77 -14.74
N GLU A 168 0.70 -26.80 -14.19
CA GLU A 168 0.07 -27.89 -13.46
C GLU A 168 -0.11 -27.60 -11.96
N ASP A 169 0.88 -26.96 -11.33
CA ASP A 169 0.92 -26.74 -9.87
C ASP A 169 0.38 -25.36 -9.45
N ARG A 170 -0.74 -24.94 -10.07
CA ARG A 170 -1.45 -23.68 -9.76
C ARG A 170 -2.26 -23.78 -8.45
N THR A 171 -1.61 -24.13 -7.36
CA THR A 171 -2.21 -24.31 -6.04
C THR A 171 -1.23 -23.92 -4.92
N ALA A 172 -1.79 -23.70 -3.74
CA ALA A 172 -1.01 -23.44 -2.53
C ALA A 172 -0.63 -24.70 -1.73
N ASP A 173 -1.16 -25.87 -2.11
CA ASP A 173 -0.94 -27.10 -1.37
C ASP A 173 0.51 -27.60 -1.55
N MET A 174 1.29 -27.57 -0.48
CA MET A 174 2.70 -28.00 -0.48
C MET A 174 2.89 -29.49 -0.17
N ARG A 175 1.83 -30.23 0.15
CA ARG A 175 1.94 -31.66 0.48
C ARG A 175 2.46 -32.44 -0.72
N GLY A 176 3.51 -33.24 -0.51
CA GLY A 176 4.14 -34.05 -1.55
C GLY A 176 5.20 -33.35 -2.38
N VAL A 177 5.44 -32.06 -2.16
CA VAL A 177 6.55 -31.36 -2.82
C VAL A 177 7.91 -31.85 -2.28
N GLU A 178 7.95 -32.36 -1.05
CA GLU A 178 9.15 -32.95 -0.45
C GLU A 178 9.70 -34.14 -1.24
N GLU A 179 8.83 -34.87 -1.95
CA GLU A 179 9.22 -35.99 -2.81
C GLU A 179 10.21 -35.57 -3.91
N MET A 180 10.17 -34.31 -4.35
CA MET A 180 11.11 -33.77 -5.35
C MET A 180 12.56 -33.78 -4.86
N TYR A 181 12.77 -33.61 -3.55
CA TYR A 181 14.10 -33.59 -2.95
C TYR A 181 14.54 -34.97 -2.42
N LEU A 182 13.61 -35.92 -2.35
CA LEU A 182 13.91 -37.28 -1.92
C LEU A 182 14.59 -38.09 -3.03
N PRO A 183 15.68 -38.80 -2.71
CA PRO A 183 16.28 -39.75 -3.63
C PRO A 183 15.30 -40.83 -4.10
N LEU A 184 15.59 -41.42 -5.26
CA LEU A 184 14.89 -42.61 -5.74
C LEU A 184 15.43 -43.84 -5.01
N ASP A 185 14.51 -44.65 -4.50
CA ASP A 185 14.83 -45.95 -3.91
C ASP A 185 15.31 -46.91 -5.02
N ASP A 186 16.45 -47.55 -4.80
CA ASP A 186 17.05 -48.51 -5.72
C ASP A 186 17.55 -49.73 -4.92
N PRO A 187 17.03 -50.94 -5.19
CA PRO A 187 17.39 -52.13 -4.44
C PRO A 187 18.88 -52.50 -4.47
N VAL A 188 19.64 -52.05 -5.47
CA VAL A 188 21.09 -52.30 -5.57
C VAL A 188 21.85 -51.33 -4.66
N VAL A 189 21.44 -50.06 -4.65
CA VAL A 189 22.07 -49.02 -3.83
C VAL A 189 21.70 -49.18 -2.36
N ASP A 190 20.42 -49.45 -2.07
CA ASP A 190 19.90 -49.53 -0.70
C ASP A 190 20.47 -50.74 0.07
N ARG A 191 21.03 -51.76 -0.61
CA ARG A 191 21.73 -52.91 0.00
C ARG A 191 23.01 -52.53 0.76
N HIS A 192 23.56 -51.35 0.54
CA HIS A 192 24.77 -50.90 1.21
C HIS A 192 24.56 -50.51 2.68
N TRP A 193 23.30 -50.38 3.12
CA TRP A 193 22.94 -50.06 4.51
C TRP A 193 22.18 -51.21 5.16
N SER A 194 22.29 -51.32 6.49
CA SER A 194 21.35 -52.14 7.26
C SER A 194 19.94 -51.52 7.25
N PRO A 195 18.87 -52.31 7.50
CA PRO A 195 17.50 -51.79 7.50
C PRO A 195 17.27 -50.65 8.51
N GLU A 196 17.93 -50.71 9.66
CA GLU A 196 17.83 -49.69 10.71
C GLU A 196 18.52 -48.40 10.28
N GLU A 197 19.77 -48.50 9.80
CA GLU A 197 20.52 -47.36 9.27
C GLU A 197 19.80 -46.70 8.09
N LEU A 198 19.21 -47.50 7.20
CA LEU A 198 18.44 -46.99 6.06
C LEU A 198 17.18 -46.26 6.51
N ALA A 199 16.49 -46.77 7.53
CA ALA A 199 15.31 -46.10 8.09
C ALA A 199 15.67 -44.74 8.73
N GLU A 200 16.78 -44.68 9.46
CA GLU A 200 17.31 -43.43 10.01
C GLU A 200 17.74 -42.45 8.92
N LEU A 201 18.41 -42.94 7.88
CA LEU A 201 18.82 -42.14 6.73
C LEU A 201 17.60 -41.55 6.03
N LYS A 202 16.59 -42.36 5.71
CA LYS A 202 15.33 -41.88 5.10
C LYS A 202 14.61 -40.85 5.97
N LYS A 203 14.66 -40.99 7.29
CA LYS A 203 14.11 -40.00 8.23
C LYS A 203 14.85 -38.67 8.14
N LYS A 204 16.19 -38.69 8.09
CA LYS A 204 17.02 -37.49 7.90
C LYS A 204 16.77 -36.84 6.54
N GLU A 205 16.79 -37.63 5.46
CA GLU A 205 16.49 -37.18 4.09
C GLU A 205 15.13 -36.48 4.01
N ARG A 206 14.10 -37.04 4.67
CA ARG A 206 12.76 -36.41 4.71
C ARG A 206 12.77 -35.07 5.44
N ALA A 207 13.40 -35.00 6.61
CA ALA A 207 13.50 -33.75 7.37
C ALA A 207 14.25 -32.66 6.58
N GLU A 208 15.33 -33.04 5.88
CA GLU A 208 16.06 -32.14 4.99
C GLU A 208 15.23 -31.72 3.78
N ALA A 209 14.49 -32.65 3.17
CA ALA A 209 13.59 -32.36 2.07
C ALA A 209 12.50 -31.36 2.47
N GLU A 210 11.84 -31.56 3.61
CA GLU A 210 10.84 -30.64 4.18
C GLU A 210 11.44 -29.24 4.41
N LYS A 211 12.65 -29.18 4.96
CA LYS A 211 13.37 -27.91 5.14
C LYS A 211 13.64 -27.22 3.80
N ARG A 212 14.07 -27.95 2.77
CA ARG A 212 14.31 -27.39 1.43
C ARG A 212 13.04 -26.86 0.78
N VAL A 213 11.90 -27.54 0.95
CA VAL A 213 10.58 -27.05 0.50
C VAL A 213 10.25 -25.74 1.19
N HIS A 214 10.40 -25.70 2.52
CA HIS A 214 10.13 -24.51 3.33
C HIS A 214 11.02 -23.33 2.90
N ASP A 215 12.32 -23.55 2.79
CA ASP A 215 13.28 -22.51 2.42
C ASP A 215 13.04 -22.00 0.98
N GLY A 216 12.68 -22.90 0.05
CA GLY A 216 12.29 -22.54 -1.31
C GLY A 216 11.03 -21.68 -1.35
N LEU A 217 10.00 -22.03 -0.59
CA LEU A 217 8.79 -21.21 -0.49
C LEU A 217 9.06 -19.86 0.19
N ALA A 218 9.83 -19.87 1.30
CA ALA A 218 10.20 -18.68 2.04
C ALA A 218 10.98 -17.69 1.18
N HIS A 219 11.87 -18.18 0.32
CA HIS A 219 12.59 -17.35 -0.66
C HIS A 219 11.63 -16.53 -1.52
N TRP A 220 10.64 -17.16 -2.13
CA TRP A 220 9.67 -16.48 -3.00
C TRP A 220 8.72 -15.57 -2.24
N VAL A 221 8.24 -15.99 -1.07
CA VAL A 221 7.41 -15.13 -0.20
C VAL A 221 8.18 -13.86 0.17
N ASN A 222 9.45 -13.98 0.54
CA ASN A 222 10.31 -12.83 0.86
C ASN A 222 10.59 -11.98 -0.37
N PHE A 223 10.77 -12.58 -1.55
CA PHE A 223 10.93 -11.85 -2.80
C PHE A 223 9.72 -10.94 -3.06
N PHE A 224 8.49 -11.46 -3.07
CA PHE A 224 7.31 -10.64 -3.33
C PHE A 224 7.05 -9.61 -2.23
N ARG A 225 7.27 -9.97 -0.96
CA ARG A 225 7.09 -9.05 0.17
C ARG A 225 8.03 -7.85 0.13
N ASN A 226 9.29 -8.06 -0.24
CA ASN A 226 10.32 -7.02 -0.17
C ASN A 226 10.54 -6.29 -1.50
N ASN A 227 9.85 -6.70 -2.57
CA ASN A 227 10.03 -6.10 -3.88
C ASN A 227 9.11 -4.88 -4.06
N PRO A 228 9.67 -3.67 -4.27
CA PRO A 228 8.88 -2.44 -4.41
C PRO A 228 8.05 -2.37 -5.70
N LYS A 229 8.21 -3.34 -6.61
CA LYS A 229 7.44 -3.44 -7.87
C LYS A 229 6.06 -4.05 -7.68
N TYR A 230 5.88 -4.87 -6.64
CA TYR A 230 4.66 -5.63 -6.40
C TYR A 230 4.00 -5.15 -5.12
N ASP A 231 2.83 -4.56 -5.24
CA ASP A 231 2.11 -4.02 -4.09
C ASP A 231 1.39 -5.16 -3.36
N PHE A 232 1.43 -5.15 -2.03
CA PHE A 232 0.57 -6.01 -1.23
C PHE A 232 -0.89 -5.57 -1.36
N VAL A 233 -1.79 -6.52 -1.61
CA VAL A 233 -3.22 -6.26 -1.84
C VAL A 233 -4.08 -6.86 -0.74
N GLY A 234 -3.76 -8.05 -0.27
CA GLY A 234 -4.61 -8.75 0.68
C GLY A 234 -4.29 -10.23 0.84
N TYR A 235 -5.30 -11.03 1.18
CA TYR A 235 -5.14 -12.46 1.47
C TYR A 235 -6.18 -13.33 0.76
N VAL A 236 -5.83 -14.59 0.54
CA VAL A 236 -6.72 -15.60 -0.02
C VAL A 236 -7.56 -16.23 1.08
N LYS A 237 -8.88 -16.22 0.94
CA LYS A 237 -9.82 -16.98 1.77
C LYS A 237 -9.77 -18.44 1.38
N ARG A 238 -9.45 -19.30 2.34
CA ARG A 238 -9.44 -20.76 2.18
C ARG A 238 -10.62 -21.39 2.92
N PRO A 239 -11.14 -22.53 2.45
CA PRO A 239 -12.21 -23.24 3.14
C PRO A 239 -11.71 -23.80 4.47
N GLU A 240 -12.64 -23.97 5.41
CA GLU A 240 -12.34 -24.57 6.71
C GLU A 240 -11.84 -26.02 6.54
N GLY A 241 -10.81 -26.40 7.29
CA GLY A 241 -10.19 -27.72 7.19
C GLY A 241 -9.22 -27.91 6.00
N TRP A 242 -8.99 -26.88 5.18
CA TRP A 242 -7.93 -26.90 4.17
C TRP A 242 -6.53 -26.99 4.84
N PRO A 243 -5.57 -27.78 4.31
CA PRO A 243 -5.61 -28.54 3.06
C PRO A 243 -6.17 -29.96 3.16
N GLY A 244 -6.62 -30.40 4.34
CA GLY A 244 -7.05 -31.79 4.59
C GLY A 244 -8.27 -32.25 3.80
N THR A 245 -9.11 -31.33 3.36
CA THR A 245 -10.33 -31.60 2.56
C THR A 245 -10.03 -32.05 1.12
N GLU A 246 -8.88 -31.65 0.57
CA GLU A 246 -8.50 -31.98 -0.81
C GLU A 246 -7.57 -33.21 -0.86
N PRO A 247 -7.70 -34.07 -1.89
CA PRO A 247 -6.79 -35.17 -2.09
C PRO A 247 -5.36 -34.66 -2.34
N ARG A 248 -4.36 -35.38 -1.82
CA ARG A 248 -2.95 -35.06 -2.05
C ARG A 248 -2.65 -35.09 -3.55
N ARG A 249 -2.16 -33.96 -4.07
CA ARG A 249 -1.72 -33.87 -5.45
C ARG A 249 -0.40 -34.61 -5.66
N LYS A 250 -0.30 -35.33 -6.78
CA LYS A 250 0.93 -35.97 -7.22
C LYS A 250 1.97 -34.91 -7.59
N LEU A 251 3.24 -35.28 -7.51
CA LEU A 251 4.32 -34.44 -8.02
C LEU A 251 4.24 -34.37 -9.55
N CYS A 252 4.46 -33.19 -10.13
CA CYS A 252 4.51 -33.02 -11.57
C CYS A 252 5.70 -33.77 -12.20
N ASP A 253 5.56 -34.16 -13.47
CA ASP A 253 6.56 -34.97 -14.17
C ASP A 253 7.94 -34.30 -14.26
N GLN A 254 7.96 -32.97 -14.45
CA GLN A 254 9.22 -32.21 -14.53
C GLN A 254 9.99 -32.25 -13.20
N ALA A 255 9.30 -32.04 -12.07
CA ALA A 255 9.91 -32.16 -10.76
C ALA A 255 10.31 -33.62 -10.44
N ALA A 256 9.50 -34.59 -10.86
CA ALA A 256 9.80 -36.01 -10.67
C ALA A 256 11.05 -36.45 -11.44
N LYS A 257 11.26 -35.94 -12.67
CA LYS A 257 12.44 -36.24 -13.51
C LYS A 257 13.77 -35.75 -12.89
N GLY A 258 13.72 -34.73 -12.04
CA GLY A 258 14.91 -34.18 -11.38
C GLY A 258 15.49 -35.09 -10.28
N ARG A 259 14.75 -36.12 -9.86
CA ARG A 259 15.14 -37.02 -8.76
C ARG A 259 16.26 -37.96 -9.18
N LYS A 260 17.26 -38.10 -8.32
CA LYS A 260 18.41 -39.00 -8.52
C LYS A 260 18.39 -40.12 -7.48
N LYS A 261 19.04 -41.23 -7.81
CA LYS A 261 19.27 -42.32 -6.85
C LYS A 261 20.23 -41.87 -5.75
N ARG A 262 20.19 -42.52 -4.59
CA ARG A 262 21.15 -42.27 -3.51
C ARG A 262 22.58 -42.50 -3.99
N THR A 263 23.52 -41.75 -3.42
CA THR A 263 24.95 -41.97 -3.64
C THR A 263 25.47 -43.02 -2.67
N VAL A 264 26.21 -44.00 -3.19
CA VAL A 264 26.84 -45.03 -2.37
C VAL A 264 27.97 -44.40 -1.54
N PRO A 265 28.13 -44.73 -0.25
CA PRO A 265 29.24 -44.26 0.55
C PRO A 265 30.59 -44.63 -0.09
N GLY A 266 31.49 -43.65 -0.26
CA GLY A 266 32.84 -43.88 -0.78
C GLY A 266 33.03 -43.79 -2.30
N LYS A 267 32.03 -43.26 -3.04
CA LYS A 267 32.16 -42.87 -4.46
C LYS A 267 32.02 -41.37 -4.65
#